data_AF-A0A485C9Q9-F1
#
_entry.id   AF-A0A485C9Q9-F1
#
_cell.length_a   1.000
_cell.length_b   1.000
_cell.length_c   1.000
_cell.angle_alpha   90.00
_cell.angle_beta   90.00
_cell.angle_gamma   90.00
#
_symmetry.space_group_name_H-M   'P 1'
#
loop_
_entity.id
_entity.type
_entity.pdbx_description
1 polymer ?
#
loop_
_entity_poly.entity_id
_entity_poly.type
_entity_poly.pdbx_seq_one_letter_code
_entity_poly.pdbx_strand_id
1 'polypeptide(L)'
;MLALAGGDLEQALIWTEWTIEFNASIFSAERANYYRCLQTLLLLSQEEERQPLQYLNAFIRMYGADAVEAASAAMSGEAPFYGLQPVDSDLQAFPAHQSLLKAYEKLQRAKAAFWAK
;
A
#
# COMPACT_ATOMS: atom_id res chain seq x y z
N MET A 1 -1.88 7.62 1.00
CA MET A 1 -1.31 6.95 2.20
C MET A 1 -0.99 7.96 3.30
N LEU A 2 -0.09 8.93 3.09
CA LEU A 2 0.18 9.94 4.13
C LEU A 2 -1.04 10.75 4.55
N ALA A 3 -1.89 11.16 3.60
CA ALA A 3 -3.14 11.85 3.89
C ALA A 3 -4.08 11.00 4.79
N LEU A 4 -4.18 9.68 4.52
CA LEU A 4 -4.93 8.74 5.37
C LEU A 4 -4.35 8.68 6.79
N ALA A 5 -3.02 8.61 6.92
CA ALA A 5 -2.34 8.61 8.21
C ALA A 5 -2.54 9.93 8.98
N GLY A 6 -2.62 11.05 8.26
CA GLY A 6 -2.85 12.38 8.82
C GLY A 6 -4.32 12.73 9.04
N GLY A 7 -5.26 11.85 8.68
CA GLY A 7 -6.70 12.08 8.80
C GLY A 7 -7.30 13.06 7.78
N ASP A 8 -6.54 13.45 6.75
CA ASP A 8 -7.02 14.33 5.68
C ASP A 8 -7.67 13.48 4.57
N LEU A 9 -8.99 13.27 4.68
CA LEU A 9 -9.74 12.40 3.76
C LEU A 9 -9.98 13.03 2.39
N GLU A 10 -10.03 14.36 2.28
CA GLU A 10 -10.16 15.06 0.99
C GLU A 10 -8.90 14.85 0.15
N GLN A 11 -7.71 15.12 0.73
CA GLN A 11 -6.46 14.83 0.05
C GLN A 11 -6.28 13.32 -0.20
N ALA A 12 -6.73 12.47 0.72
CA ALA A 12 -6.67 11.04 0.52
C ALA A 12 -7.47 10.59 -0.70
N LEU A 13 -8.67 11.14 -0.93
CA LEU A 13 -9.48 10.84 -2.11
C LEU A 13 -8.77 11.23 -3.40
N ILE A 14 -8.31 12.49 -3.50
CA ILE A 14 -7.61 13.00 -4.69
C ILE A 14 -6.44 12.09 -5.09
N TRP A 15 -5.58 11.74 -4.13
CA TRP A 15 -4.42 10.88 -4.40
C TRP A 15 -4.78 9.42 -4.62
N THR A 16 -5.91 8.95 -4.08
CA THR A 16 -6.42 7.60 -4.36
C THR A 16 -6.94 7.50 -5.79
N GLU A 17 -7.68 8.50 -6.27
CA GLU A 17 -8.14 8.59 -7.67
C GLU A 17 -6.95 8.62 -8.62
N TRP A 18 -5.97 9.49 -8.36
CA TRP A 18 -4.72 9.54 -9.12
C TRP A 18 -3.99 8.19 -9.12
N THR A 19 -3.94 7.51 -7.98
CA THR A 19 -3.29 6.20 -7.87
C THR A 19 -3.97 5.16 -8.77
N ILE A 20 -5.30 5.15 -8.80
CA ILE A 20 -6.07 4.24 -9.67
C ILE A 20 -5.85 4.60 -11.13
N GLU A 21 -5.98 5.87 -11.50
CA GLU A 21 -5.86 6.35 -12.89
C GLU A 21 -4.51 5.96 -13.50
N PHE A 22 -3.41 6.16 -12.77
CA PHE A 22 -2.06 5.99 -13.31
C PHE A 22 -1.40 4.65 -12.97
N ASN A 23 -1.92 3.86 -12.01
CA ASN A 23 -1.25 2.64 -11.55
C ASN A 23 -2.13 1.38 -11.53
N ALA A 24 -3.44 1.48 -11.76
CA ALA A 24 -4.32 0.29 -11.69
C ALA A 24 -3.90 -0.81 -12.68
N SER A 25 -3.30 -0.46 -13.82
CA SER A 25 -2.84 -1.40 -14.85
C SER A 25 -1.65 -2.27 -14.43
N ILE A 26 -0.85 -1.83 -13.46
CA ILE A 26 0.34 -2.54 -12.99
C ILE A 26 0.13 -3.23 -11.63
N PHE A 27 -1.02 -3.01 -11.00
CA PHE A 27 -1.35 -3.64 -9.73
C PHE A 27 -1.71 -5.12 -9.89
N SER A 28 -1.42 -5.90 -8.85
CA SER A 28 -2.04 -7.21 -8.69
C SER A 28 -3.57 -7.04 -8.58
N ALA A 29 -4.31 -8.09 -8.94
CA ALA A 29 -5.78 -8.05 -8.85
C ALA A 29 -6.27 -7.71 -7.43
N GLU A 30 -5.59 -8.22 -6.41
CA GLU A 30 -5.85 -7.93 -5.00
C GLU A 30 -5.63 -6.46 -4.65
N ARG A 31 -4.48 -5.88 -5.05
CA ARG A 31 -4.18 -4.48 -4.77
C ARG A 31 -5.10 -3.53 -5.53
N ALA A 32 -5.44 -3.86 -6.77
CA ALA A 32 -6.43 -3.12 -7.54
C ALA A 32 -7.81 -3.17 -6.88
N ASN A 33 -8.21 -4.32 -6.34
CA ASN A 33 -9.46 -4.48 -5.59
C ASN A 33 -9.48 -3.64 -4.31
N TYR A 34 -8.40 -3.66 -3.54
CA TYR A 34 -8.21 -2.82 -2.37
C TYR A 34 -8.39 -1.33 -2.72
N TYR A 35 -7.72 -0.83 -3.75
CA TYR A 35 -7.83 0.59 -4.12
C TYR A 35 -9.23 0.97 -4.60
N ARG A 36 -9.93 0.11 -5.34
CA ARG A 36 -11.35 0.34 -5.68
C ARG A 36 -12.23 0.41 -4.44
N CYS A 37 -12.00 -0.46 -3.46
CA CYS A 37 -12.73 -0.44 -2.19
C CYS A 37 -12.47 0.87 -1.43
N LEU A 38 -11.19 1.23 -1.26
CA LEU A 38 -10.76 2.46 -0.59
C LEU A 38 -11.34 3.71 -1.25
N GLN A 39 -11.30 3.82 -2.58
CA GLN A 39 -11.89 4.93 -3.31
C GLN A 39 -13.38 5.06 -3.02
N THR A 40 -14.12 3.96 -3.06
CA THR A 40 -15.56 3.96 -2.80
C THR A 40 -15.89 4.35 -1.35
N LEU A 41 -15.10 3.91 -0.38
CA LEU A 41 -15.29 4.34 1.01
C LEU A 41 -14.96 5.82 1.21
N LEU A 42 -13.91 6.34 0.54
CA LEU A 42 -13.56 7.76 0.57
C LEU A 42 -14.62 8.64 -0.11
N LEU A 43 -15.18 8.20 -1.24
CA LEU A 43 -16.32 8.87 -1.88
C LEU A 43 -17.53 8.90 -0.95
N LEU A 44 -17.82 7.78 -0.29
CA LEU A 44 -18.92 7.70 0.67
C LEU A 44 -18.70 8.62 1.89
N SER A 45 -17.46 8.83 2.32
CA SER A 45 -17.19 9.74 3.43
C SER A 45 -17.41 11.23 3.09
N GLN A 46 -17.51 11.58 1.81
CA GLN A 46 -17.87 12.93 1.37
C GLN A 46 -19.38 13.13 1.29
N GLU A 47 -20.18 12.07 1.44
CA GLU A 47 -21.63 12.12 1.30
C GLU A 47 -22.29 12.35 2.67
N GLU A 48 -22.59 13.61 3.00
CA GLU A 48 -23.16 13.98 4.31
C GLU A 48 -24.55 13.39 4.59
N GLU A 49 -25.33 13.12 3.54
CA GLU A 49 -26.70 12.60 3.64
C GLU A 49 -26.77 11.06 3.73
N ARG A 50 -25.66 10.36 3.54
CA ARG A 50 -25.61 8.90 3.44
C ARG A 50 -25.08 8.27 4.71
N GLN A 51 -25.71 7.17 5.14
CA GLN A 51 -25.26 6.41 6.30
C GLN A 51 -24.35 5.25 5.87
N PRO A 52 -23.07 5.21 6.28
CA PRO A 52 -22.12 4.19 5.82
C PRO A 52 -22.55 2.74 6.08
N LEU A 53 -23.20 2.49 7.23
CA LEU A 53 -23.66 1.15 7.62
C LEU A 53 -24.69 0.55 6.65
N GLN A 54 -25.42 1.38 5.90
CA GLN A 54 -26.40 0.90 4.92
C GLN A 54 -25.73 0.23 3.72
N TYR A 55 -24.48 0.59 3.41
CA TYR A 55 -23.75 0.10 2.24
C TYR A 55 -22.78 -1.04 2.55
N LEU A 56 -22.48 -1.28 3.83
CA LEU A 56 -21.48 -2.25 4.27
C LEU A 56 -21.68 -3.64 3.66
N ASN A 57 -22.91 -4.16 3.68
CA ASN A 57 -23.22 -5.47 3.10
C ASN A 57 -22.96 -5.53 1.58
N ALA A 58 -23.25 -4.44 0.86
CA ALA A 58 -22.98 -4.36 -0.57
C ALA A 58 -21.46 -4.31 -0.83
N PHE A 59 -20.71 -3.56 -0.03
CA PHE A 59 -19.26 -3.48 -0.15
C PHE A 59 -18.57 -4.81 0.14
N ILE A 60 -18.98 -5.53 1.19
CA ILE A 60 -18.44 -6.87 1.48
C ILE A 60 -18.70 -7.83 0.32
N ARG A 61 -19.88 -7.77 -0.32
CA ARG A 61 -20.19 -8.62 -1.48
C ARG A 61 -19.38 -8.26 -2.72
N MET A 62 -19.03 -6.99 -2.90
CA MET A 62 -18.32 -6.52 -4.08
C MET A 62 -16.81 -6.64 -3.97
N TYR A 63 -16.25 -6.32 -2.80
CA TYR A 63 -14.81 -6.24 -2.58
C TYR A 63 -14.26 -7.37 -1.69
N GLY A 64 -15.12 -8.09 -0.97
CA GLY A 64 -14.71 -9.04 0.06
C GLY A 64 -14.52 -8.38 1.42
N ALA A 65 -14.65 -9.16 2.50
CA ALA A 65 -14.52 -8.67 3.87
C ALA A 65 -13.12 -8.09 4.14
N ASP A 66 -12.07 -8.81 3.74
CA ASP A 66 -10.68 -8.42 3.99
C ASP A 66 -10.33 -7.06 3.37
N ALA A 67 -10.81 -6.78 2.15
CA ALA A 67 -10.57 -5.50 1.49
C ALA A 67 -11.30 -4.34 2.17
N VAL A 68 -12.54 -4.58 2.62
CA VAL A 68 -13.33 -3.58 3.36
C VAL A 68 -12.70 -3.29 4.72
N GLU A 69 -12.24 -4.32 5.43
CA GLU A 69 -11.54 -4.19 6.71
C GLU A 69 -10.24 -3.40 6.54
N ALA A 70 -9.39 -3.81 5.59
CA ALA A 70 -8.12 -3.14 5.32
C ALA A 70 -8.30 -1.67 4.90
N ALA A 71 -9.26 -1.38 4.02
CA ALA A 71 -9.54 -0.01 3.59
C ALA A 71 -10.11 0.85 4.73
N SER A 72 -10.96 0.27 5.59
CA SER A 72 -11.48 0.96 6.78
C SER A 72 -10.37 1.27 7.79
N ALA A 73 -9.47 0.31 8.05
CA ALA A 73 -8.30 0.51 8.91
C ALA A 73 -7.32 1.55 8.33
N ALA A 74 -7.23 1.66 7.01
CA ALA A 74 -6.47 2.72 6.37
C ALA A 74 -7.13 4.09 6.57
N MET A 75 -8.46 4.19 6.44
CA MET A 75 -9.22 5.43 6.64
C MET A 75 -9.21 5.92 8.09
N SER A 76 -9.20 5.01 9.08
CA SER A 76 -9.05 5.38 10.49
C SER A 76 -7.63 5.83 10.86
N GLY A 77 -6.66 5.65 9.96
CA GLY A 77 -5.25 5.95 10.20
C GLY A 77 -4.50 4.87 10.97
N GLU A 78 -5.13 3.73 11.31
CA GLU A 78 -4.50 2.62 12.01
C GLU A 78 -3.51 1.85 11.13
N ALA A 79 -3.86 1.61 9.86
CA ALA A 79 -3.04 0.88 8.89
C ALA A 79 -2.99 1.57 7.51
N PRO A 80 -2.50 2.83 7.40
CA PRO A 80 -2.58 3.63 6.18
C PRO A 80 -1.58 3.22 5.08
N PHE A 81 -0.61 2.35 5.41
CA PHE A 81 0.47 1.89 4.53
C PHE A 81 0.23 0.47 4.00
N TYR A 82 -0.93 0.26 3.38
CA TYR A 82 -1.33 -1.05 2.87
C TYR A 82 -0.32 -1.65 1.89
N GLY A 83 0.07 -2.91 2.15
CA GLY A 83 1.00 -3.66 1.32
C GLY A 83 2.46 -3.18 1.39
N LEU A 84 2.81 -2.34 2.37
CA LEU A 84 4.17 -1.91 2.64
C LEU A 84 4.65 -2.54 3.96
N GLN A 85 5.53 -3.53 3.87
CA GLN A 85 6.18 -4.09 5.05
C GLN A 85 7.22 -3.12 5.63
N PRO A 86 7.45 -3.14 6.95
CA PRO A 86 8.58 -2.43 7.56
C PRO A 86 9.90 -2.92 6.96
N VAL A 87 10.87 -2.00 6.82
CA VAL A 87 12.17 -2.28 6.23
C VAL A 87 13.26 -1.74 7.15
N ASP A 88 14.23 -2.58 7.45
CA ASP A 88 15.42 -2.26 8.23
C ASP A 88 16.54 -1.63 7.38
N SER A 89 17.59 -1.12 8.03
CA SER A 89 18.71 -0.46 7.35
C SER A 89 19.47 -1.38 6.39
N ASP A 90 19.46 -2.70 6.63
CA ASP A 90 20.15 -3.68 5.79
C ASP A 90 19.23 -4.29 4.74
N LEU A 91 17.98 -3.82 4.64
CA LEU A 91 17.01 -4.20 3.61
C LEU A 91 16.72 -5.71 3.60
N GLN A 92 16.64 -6.33 4.79
CA GLN A 92 16.39 -7.77 4.95
C GLN A 92 14.99 -8.18 4.47
N ALA A 93 14.04 -7.25 4.54
CA ALA A 93 12.67 -7.44 4.05
C ALA A 93 12.56 -7.68 2.53
N PHE A 94 13.64 -7.49 1.76
CA PHE A 94 13.65 -7.63 0.30
C PHE A 94 14.61 -8.73 -0.16
N PRO A 95 14.11 -9.94 -0.48
CA PRO A 95 14.95 -11.05 -0.95
C PRO A 95 15.76 -10.70 -2.22
N ALA A 96 15.19 -9.91 -3.12
CA ALA A 96 15.89 -9.41 -4.31
C ALA A 96 17.11 -8.55 -3.94
N HIS A 97 16.97 -7.69 -2.93
CA HIS A 97 18.08 -6.86 -2.45
C HIS A 97 19.16 -7.70 -1.76
N GLN A 98 18.77 -8.66 -0.92
CA GLN A 98 19.74 -9.57 -0.29
C GLN A 98 20.52 -10.40 -1.31
N SER A 99 19.88 -10.81 -2.41
CA SER A 99 20.56 -11.48 -3.53
C SER A 99 21.60 -10.56 -4.19
N LEU A 100 21.26 -9.28 -4.40
CA LEU A 100 22.17 -8.27 -4.93
C LEU A 100 23.37 -8.07 -4.00
N LEU A 101 23.16 -7.94 -2.68
CA LEU A 101 24.24 -7.79 -1.70
C LEU A 101 25.16 -9.01 -1.68
N LYS A 102 24.61 -10.24 -1.75
CA LYS A 102 25.42 -11.46 -1.87
C LYS A 102 26.27 -11.49 -3.14
N ALA A 103 25.76 -10.96 -4.25
CA ALA A 103 26.55 -10.81 -5.47
C ALA A 103 27.64 -9.74 -5.30
N TYR A 104 27.30 -8.61 -4.68
CA TYR A 104 28.22 -7.51 -4.42
C TYR A 104 29.37 -7.91 -3.49
N GLU A 105 29.09 -8.68 -2.43
CA GLU A 105 30.07 -9.21 -1.48
C GLU A 105 31.20 -10.00 -2.16
N LYS A 106 30.88 -10.75 -3.22
CA LYS A 106 31.90 -11.46 -4.01
C LYS A 106 32.89 -10.49 -4.65
N LEU A 107 32.39 -9.36 -5.16
CA LEU A 107 33.22 -8.31 -5.75
C LEU A 107 34.05 -7.59 -4.69
N GLN A 108 33.47 -7.33 -3.51
CA GLN A 108 34.19 -6.68 -2.41
C GLN A 108 35.36 -7.54 -1.91
N ARG A 109 35.18 -8.86 -1.78
CA ARG A 109 36.26 -9.79 -1.44
C ARG A 109 37.36 -9.80 -2.51
N ALA A 110 36.99 -9.76 -3.79
CA ALA A 110 37.95 -9.69 -4.89
C ALA A 110 38.79 -8.39 -4.86
N LYS A 111 38.15 -7.24 -4.60
CA LYS A 111 38.86 -5.95 -4.44
C LYS A 111 39.83 -5.97 -3.27
N ALA A 112 39.39 -6.47 -2.11
CA ALA A 112 40.22 -6.56 -0.92
C ALA A 112 41.46 -7.44 -1.16
N ALA A 113 41.29 -8.60 -1.79
CA ALA A 113 42.40 -9.49 -2.13
C ALA A 113 43.36 -8.88 -3.17
N PHE A 114 42.86 -8.07 -4.10
CA PHE A 114 43.70 -7.42 -5.12
C PHE A 114 44.56 -6.29 -4.54
N TRP A 115 44.02 -5.48 -3.63
CA TRP A 115 44.73 -4.36 -2.99
C TRP A 115 45.51 -4.71 -1.71
N ALA A 116 45.33 -5.91 -1.17
CA ALA A 116 46.17 -6.42 -0.08
C ALA A 116 47.50 -7.03 -0.57
N LYS A 117 47.71 -7.12 -1.89
CA LYS A 117 48.98 -7.43 -2.54
C LYS A 117 49.76 -6.17 -2.83
#